data_AF-A0A963W0T7-F1
#
_entry.id   AF-A0A963W0T7-F1
#
_cell.length_a   1.000
_cell.length_b   1.000
_cell.length_c   1.000
_cell.angle_alpha   90.00
_cell.angle_beta   90.00
_cell.angle_gamma   90.00
#
_symmetry.space_group_name_H-M   'P 1'
#
loop_
_entity.id
_entity.type
_entity.pdbx_description
1 polymer ?
#
loop_
_entity_poly.entity_id
_entity_poly.type
_entity_poly.pdbx_seq_one_letter_code
_entity_poly.pdbx_strand_id
1 'polypeptide(L)'
;MSTEVKVPTLGESVSEATIGEWLKQPGEAVAADEPIASLETDKVAVEVPAPVAGVMGQHLAKVGDNVSVGAVIATIEVGSGVAAAPAAAAAPAPTASAAAPAGEAATLSPAVRRAVLEHGIDPATVKG
;
A
#
# COMPACT_ATOMS: atom_id res chain seq x y z
N MET A 1 17.11 2.92 -17.36
CA MET A 1 18.44 2.64 -16.77
C MET A 1 18.21 2.06 -15.39
N SER A 2 18.95 1.02 -15.00
CA SER A 2 18.76 0.39 -13.69
C SER A 2 19.80 0.92 -12.70
N THR A 3 19.34 1.49 -11.60
CA THR A 3 20.16 2.00 -10.50
C THR A 3 20.16 0.99 -9.37
N GLU A 4 21.35 0.60 -8.92
CA GLU A 4 21.51 -0.32 -7.80
C GLU A 4 21.27 0.40 -6.47
N VAL A 5 20.41 -0.18 -5.63
CA VAL A 5 20.18 0.30 -4.26
C VAL A 5 21.14 -0.41 -3.33
N LYS A 6 21.91 0.37 -2.60
CA LYS A 6 22.94 -0.09 -1.68
C LYS A 6 22.50 0.15 -0.24
N VAL A 7 22.95 -0.71 0.67
CA VAL A 7 22.77 -0.51 2.10
C VAL A 7 23.47 0.79 2.53
N PRO A 8 22.77 1.76 3.14
CA PRO A 8 23.36 3.00 3.63
C PRO A 8 24.26 2.73 4.84
N THR A 9 25.03 3.73 5.28
CA THR A 9 25.86 3.60 6.47
C THR A 9 24.96 3.54 7.72
N LEU A 10 25.00 2.42 8.44
CA LEU A 10 24.12 2.12 9.59
C LEU A 10 24.66 2.65 10.93
N GLY A 11 25.76 3.41 10.89
CA GLY A 11 26.48 3.94 12.06
C GLY A 11 27.95 3.56 12.03
N GLU A 12 28.80 4.33 12.69
CA GLU A 12 30.28 4.23 12.63
C GLU A 12 30.84 2.87 13.10
N SER A 13 30.01 2.00 13.70
CA SER A 13 30.41 0.66 14.20
C SER A 13 29.52 -0.49 13.70
N VAL A 14 28.55 -0.23 12.82
CA VAL A 14 27.62 -1.27 12.33
C VAL A 14 27.93 -1.57 10.87
N SER A 15 28.52 -2.75 10.62
CA SER A 15 28.97 -3.18 9.28
C SER A 15 27.98 -4.07 8.54
N GLU A 16 26.95 -4.56 9.23
CA GLU A 16 25.98 -5.53 8.73
C GLU A 16 24.58 -5.24 9.29
N ALA A 17 23.55 -5.56 8.50
CA ALA A 17 22.16 -5.52 8.91
C ALA A 17 21.37 -6.66 8.28
N THR A 18 20.23 -6.96 8.87
CA THR A 18 19.30 -7.95 8.32
C THR A 18 18.10 -7.24 7.71
N ILE A 19 17.60 -7.70 6.56
CA ILE A 19 16.36 -7.13 5.99
C ILE A 19 15.18 -7.53 6.87
N GLY A 20 14.58 -6.59 7.57
CA GLY A 20 13.40 -6.80 8.42
C GLY A 20 12.12 -6.92 7.61
N GLU A 21 11.90 -5.99 6.67
CA GLU A 21 10.76 -6.07 5.73
C GLU A 21 10.99 -5.28 4.45
N TRP A 22 10.28 -5.66 3.38
CA TRP A 22 10.19 -4.88 2.14
C TRP A 22 8.91 -4.06 2.14
N LEU A 23 9.04 -2.73 2.09
CA LEU A 23 7.92 -1.80 1.99
C LEU A 23 7.45 -1.62 0.54
N LYS A 24 8.33 -1.89 -0.43
CA LYS A 24 8.06 -1.81 -1.86
C LYS A 24 8.35 -3.13 -2.55
N GLN A 25 7.51 -3.47 -3.53
CA GLN A 25 7.63 -4.71 -4.31
C GLN A 25 8.18 -4.46 -5.72
N PRO A 26 8.81 -5.46 -6.37
CA PRO A 26 9.22 -5.36 -7.77
C PRO A 26 8.02 -5.02 -8.66
N GLY A 27 8.16 -3.98 -9.47
CA GLY A 27 7.12 -3.44 -10.34
C GLY A 27 6.35 -2.25 -9.76
N GLU A 28 6.57 -1.90 -8.49
CA GLU A 28 5.90 -0.77 -7.87
C GLU A 28 6.65 0.55 -8.11
N ALA A 29 5.91 1.66 -8.20
CA ALA A 29 6.51 3.00 -8.29
C ALA A 29 7.09 3.43 -6.93
N VAL A 30 8.30 3.98 -6.98
CA VAL A 30 9.08 4.45 -5.84
C VAL A 30 9.61 5.85 -6.16
N ALA A 31 9.45 6.78 -5.21
CA ALA A 31 10.02 8.12 -5.32
C ALA A 31 11.46 8.17 -4.79
N ALA A 32 12.24 9.17 -5.20
CA ALA A 32 13.55 9.44 -4.59
C ALA A 32 13.34 9.82 -3.12
N ASP A 33 14.24 9.39 -2.24
CA ASP A 33 14.17 9.57 -0.78
C ASP A 33 12.99 8.84 -0.10
N GLU A 34 12.26 7.98 -0.81
CA GLU A 34 11.17 7.18 -0.22
C GLU A 34 11.71 5.86 0.37
N PRO A 35 11.28 5.43 1.56
CA PRO A 35 11.74 4.18 2.17
C PRO A 35 11.21 2.96 1.39
N ILE A 36 12.13 2.09 0.96
CA ILE A 36 11.80 0.89 0.18
C ILE A 36 11.88 -0.41 1.00
N ALA A 37 12.70 -0.42 2.04
CA ALA A 37 12.96 -1.57 2.90
C ALA A 37 13.34 -1.09 4.30
N SER A 38 13.00 -1.89 5.31
CA SER A 38 13.45 -1.69 6.68
C SER A 38 14.52 -2.71 7.01
N LEU A 39 15.69 -2.24 7.42
CA LEU A 39 16.80 -3.07 7.91
C LEU A 39 16.73 -3.13 9.43
N GLU A 40 16.69 -4.33 9.98
CA GLU A 40 16.77 -4.56 11.42
C GLU A 40 18.23 -4.83 11.81
N THR A 41 18.73 -4.06 12.78
CA THR A 41 20.01 -4.31 13.45
C THR A 41 19.77 -4.63 14.92
N ASP A 42 20.78 -5.16 15.61
CA ASP A 42 20.72 -5.62 17.02
C ASP A 42 20.07 -4.61 17.99
N LYS A 43 20.12 -3.31 17.68
CA LYS A 43 19.52 -2.26 18.51
C LYS A 43 18.46 -1.38 17.84
N VAL A 44 18.48 -1.21 16.51
CA VAL A 44 17.65 -0.20 15.84
C VAL A 44 17.25 -0.68 14.45
N ALA A 45 16.00 -0.43 14.05
CA ALA A 45 15.58 -0.55 12.67
C ALA A 45 15.96 0.72 11.89
N VAL A 46 16.66 0.56 10.76
CA VAL A 46 17.06 1.65 9.86
C VAL A 46 16.36 1.45 8.53
N GLU A 47 15.69 2.48 8.05
CA GLU A 47 15.00 2.44 6.77
C GLU A 47 15.99 2.73 5.63
N VAL A 48 15.87 1.99 4.52
CA VAL A 48 16.64 2.22 3.30
C VAL A 48 15.84 3.14 2.39
N PRO A 49 16.25 4.41 2.20
CA PRO A 49 15.64 5.28 1.22
C PRO A 49 16.07 4.92 -0.20
N ALA A 50 15.19 5.16 -1.17
CA ALA A 50 15.50 5.01 -2.58
C ALA A 50 16.46 6.13 -3.05
N PRO A 51 17.58 5.80 -3.71
CA PRO A 51 18.52 6.80 -4.23
C PRO A 51 17.95 7.63 -5.40
N VAL A 52 16.92 7.11 -6.08
CA VAL A 52 16.34 7.69 -7.31
C VAL A 52 14.86 7.32 -7.41
N ALA A 53 14.09 8.17 -8.08
CA ALA A 53 12.70 7.87 -8.41
C ALA A 53 12.63 6.94 -9.63
N GLY A 54 11.76 5.93 -9.58
CA GLY A 54 11.59 4.96 -10.65
C GLY A 54 10.59 3.87 -10.30
N VAL A 55 10.80 2.69 -10.86
CA VAL A 55 10.06 1.47 -10.52
C VAL A 55 11.00 0.50 -9.83
N MET A 56 10.56 -0.12 -8.73
CA MET A 56 11.32 -1.17 -8.05
C MET A 56 11.59 -2.30 -9.04
N GLY A 57 12.86 -2.62 -9.24
CA GLY A 57 13.32 -3.76 -10.00
C GLY A 57 13.36 -5.01 -9.13
N GLN A 58 14.22 -5.96 -9.48
CA GLN A 58 14.32 -7.23 -8.77
C GLN A 58 14.99 -7.06 -7.40
N HIS A 59 14.45 -7.76 -6.39
CA HIS A 59 15.09 -7.88 -5.08
C HIS A 59 16.21 -8.92 -5.17
N LEU A 60 17.44 -8.52 -4.86
CA LEU A 60 18.59 -9.43 -4.79
C LEU A 60 18.70 -10.08 -3.40
N ALA A 61 18.26 -9.36 -2.37
CA ALA A 61 18.23 -9.83 -0.99
C ALA A 61 16.78 -10.06 -0.51
N LYS A 62 16.58 -11.03 0.38
CA LYS A 62 15.26 -11.41 0.91
C LYS A 62 15.09 -10.92 2.34
N VAL A 63 13.84 -10.88 2.81
CA VAL A 63 13.57 -10.68 4.24
C VAL A 63 14.28 -11.76 5.05
N GLY A 64 15.00 -11.35 6.11
CA GLY A 64 15.84 -12.21 6.94
C GLY A 64 17.25 -12.44 6.41
N ASP A 65 17.60 -11.88 5.25
CA ASP A 65 18.95 -11.99 4.69
C ASP A 65 19.89 -10.94 5.28
N ASN A 66 21.13 -11.34 5.58
CA ASN A 66 22.16 -10.47 6.14
C ASN A 66 22.94 -9.77 5.02
N VAL A 67 22.98 -8.45 5.06
CA VAL A 67 23.59 -7.59 4.04
C VAL A 67 24.61 -6.65 4.70
N SER A 68 25.78 -6.54 4.07
CA SER A 68 26.83 -5.62 4.54
C SER A 68 26.60 -4.19 4.06
N VAL A 69 27.17 -3.21 4.76
CA VAL A 69 27.14 -1.80 4.32
C VAL A 69 27.72 -1.68 2.90
N GLY A 70 27.00 -1.00 2.02
CA GLY A 70 27.38 -0.85 0.61
C GLY A 70 27.03 -2.04 -0.30
N ALA A 71 26.50 -3.15 0.25
CA ALA A 71 26.00 -4.26 -0.56
C ALA A 71 24.74 -3.87 -1.33
N VAL A 72 24.57 -4.43 -2.52
CA VAL A 72 23.40 -4.18 -3.38
C VAL A 72 22.25 -5.08 -2.94
N ILE A 73 21.12 -4.48 -2.55
CA ILE A 73 19.93 -5.21 -2.04
C ILE A 73 18.82 -5.33 -3.08
N ALA A 74 18.71 -4.35 -3.96
CA ALA A 74 17.71 -4.27 -5.02
C ALA A 74 18.21 -3.38 -6.16
N THR A 75 17.48 -3.40 -7.28
CA THR A 75 17.67 -2.46 -8.38
C THR A 75 16.40 -1.63 -8.55
N ILE A 76 16.53 -0.39 -9.01
CA ILE A 76 15.43 0.51 -9.36
C ILE A 76 15.57 0.87 -10.84
N GLU A 77 14.51 0.71 -11.61
CA GLU A 77 14.48 1.11 -13.01
C GLU A 77 14.08 2.59 -13.13
N VAL A 78 15.08 3.44 -13.36
CA VAL A 78 14.93 4.86 -13.64
C VAL A 78 14.51 5.05 -15.10
N GLY A 79 13.41 5.77 -15.30
CA GLY A 79 12.83 6.03 -16.62
C GLY A 79 11.60 5.17 -16.93
N SER A 80 11.33 4.12 -16.15
CA SER A 80 10.00 3.53 -16.03
C SER A 80 9.16 4.41 -15.10
N GLY A 81 9.09 5.71 -15.39
CA GLY A 81 8.03 6.51 -14.81
C GLY A 81 6.74 5.80 -15.18
N VAL A 82 6.02 5.30 -14.17
CA VAL A 82 4.58 5.17 -14.32
C VAL A 82 4.16 6.57 -14.75
N ALA A 83 3.93 6.73 -16.06
CA ALA A 83 3.08 7.79 -16.56
C ALA A 83 1.89 7.71 -15.61
N ALA A 84 1.76 8.72 -14.75
CA ALA A 84 0.64 8.85 -13.86
C ALA A 84 -0.58 8.59 -14.75
N ALA A 85 -1.19 7.41 -14.62
CA ALA A 85 -2.48 7.17 -15.20
C ALA A 85 -3.32 8.29 -14.58
N PRO A 86 -3.88 9.22 -15.36
CA PRO A 86 -4.74 10.23 -14.80
C PRO A 86 -5.88 9.44 -14.18
N ALA A 87 -5.90 9.34 -12.85
CA ALA A 87 -7.08 8.92 -12.13
C ALA A 87 -8.16 9.88 -12.63
N ALA A 88 -9.09 9.29 -13.36
CA ALA A 88 -9.99 9.96 -14.24
C ALA A 88 -10.58 11.20 -13.57
N ALA A 89 -10.48 12.33 -14.28
CA ALA A 89 -11.38 13.44 -14.10
C ALA A 89 -12.81 12.92 -14.30
N ALA A 90 -13.44 12.49 -13.22
CA ALA A 90 -14.87 12.26 -13.13
C ALA A 90 -15.48 13.39 -12.29
N ALA A 91 -15.45 14.58 -12.86
CA ALA A 91 -16.51 15.57 -12.65
C ALA A 91 -17.18 15.73 -14.03
N PRO A 92 -18.51 15.67 -14.08
CA PRO A 92 -19.26 16.82 -13.59
C PRO A 92 -20.40 16.45 -12.65
N ALA A 93 -20.67 17.37 -11.73
CA ALA A 93 -21.97 17.49 -11.09
C ALA A 93 -23.08 17.63 -12.15
N PRO A 94 -24.29 17.17 -11.81
CA PRO A 94 -25.41 18.09 -11.93
C PRO A 94 -26.14 18.20 -10.60
N THR A 95 -26.22 19.44 -10.11
CA THR A 95 -27.19 19.86 -9.12
C THR A 95 -28.59 19.91 -9.72
N ALA A 96 -29.56 19.45 -8.92
CA ALA A 96 -30.98 19.81 -8.91
C ALA A 96 -31.86 19.29 -10.07
N SER A 97 -32.82 18.42 -9.78
CA SER A 97 -34.15 18.82 -9.27
C SER A 97 -35.16 17.66 -9.39
N ALA A 98 -36.16 17.72 -8.53
CA ALA A 98 -37.50 17.12 -8.65
C ALA A 98 -37.72 15.69 -8.15
N ALA A 99 -38.29 15.68 -6.93
CA ALA A 99 -39.56 15.05 -6.58
C ALA A 99 -39.58 13.54 -6.29
N ALA A 100 -39.82 13.24 -5.01
CA ALA A 100 -40.57 12.07 -4.58
C ALA A 100 -41.94 12.04 -5.28
N PRO A 101 -42.56 10.85 -5.40
CA PRO A 101 -43.45 10.48 -4.31
C PRO A 101 -43.28 9.04 -3.83
N ALA A 102 -43.72 8.86 -2.59
CA ALA A 102 -43.94 7.61 -1.90
C ALA A 102 -44.87 6.66 -2.68
N GLY A 103 -44.64 5.35 -2.50
CA GLY A 103 -45.61 4.33 -2.89
C GLY A 103 -45.10 2.91 -2.71
N GLU A 104 -45.70 2.22 -1.74
CA GLU A 104 -45.87 0.77 -1.62
C GLU A 104 -44.86 -0.13 -0.84
N ALA A 105 -45.45 -0.87 0.12
CA ALA A 105 -45.05 -2.15 0.73
C ALA A 105 -43.78 -2.17 1.63
N ALA A 106 -43.84 -2.04 2.96
CA ALA A 106 -44.70 -2.76 3.92
C ALA A 106 -44.58 -4.30 3.86
N THR A 107 -43.41 -4.85 4.16
CA THR A 107 -43.29 -6.27 4.58
C THR A 107 -42.43 -6.50 5.83
N LEU A 108 -41.88 -5.46 6.48
CA LEU A 108 -41.07 -5.66 7.69
C LEU A 108 -41.51 -4.73 8.82
N SER A 109 -42.09 -5.34 9.86
CA SER A 109 -42.52 -4.70 11.11
C SER A 109 -41.34 -3.98 11.79
N PRO A 110 -41.56 -2.83 12.48
CA PRO A 110 -40.48 -2.07 13.13
C PRO A 110 -39.62 -2.89 14.11
N ALA A 111 -40.21 -3.90 14.76
CA ALA A 111 -39.50 -4.83 15.64
C ALA A 111 -38.52 -5.75 14.88
N VAL A 112 -38.89 -6.22 13.69
CA VAL A 112 -38.03 -7.06 12.83
C VAL A 112 -36.84 -6.26 12.33
N ARG A 113 -37.05 -4.99 11.97
CA ARG A 113 -35.96 -4.09 11.53
C ARG A 113 -34.94 -3.82 12.65
N ARG A 114 -35.40 -3.68 13.90
CA ARG A 114 -34.50 -3.53 15.06
C ARG A 114 -33.66 -4.79 15.30
N ALA A 115 -34.26 -5.98 15.25
CA ALA A 115 -33.54 -7.24 15.46
C ALA A 115 -32.49 -7.53 14.37
N VAL A 116 -32.77 -7.21 13.10
CA VAL A 116 -31.83 -7.30 11.98
C VAL A 116 -30.59 -6.45 12.20
N LEU A 117 -30.77 -5.22 12.69
CA LEU A 117 -29.68 -4.28 12.95
C LEU A 117 -28.85 -4.63 14.18
N GLU A 118 -29.48 -5.15 15.25
CA GLU A 118 -28.77 -5.44 16.50
C GLU A 118 -28.05 -6.80 16.48
N HIS A 119 -28.59 -7.79 15.76
CA HIS A 119 -28.06 -9.14 15.70
C HIS A 119 -27.47 -9.54 14.32
N GLY A 120 -27.47 -8.62 13.34
CA GLY A 120 -26.88 -8.86 12.02
C GLY A 120 -27.57 -9.97 11.20
N ILE A 121 -28.88 -10.13 11.39
CA ILE A 121 -29.68 -11.18 10.74
C ILE A 121 -30.15 -10.68 9.37
N ASP A 122 -29.88 -11.41 8.30
CA ASP A 122 -30.28 -11.00 6.95
C ASP A 122 -31.80 -11.19 6.73
N PRO A 123 -32.56 -10.15 6.36
CA PRO A 123 -34.02 -10.23 6.24
C PRO A 123 -34.50 -11.02 5.01
N ALA A 124 -33.63 -11.44 4.10
CA ALA A 124 -34.01 -12.27 2.95
C ALA A 124 -34.06 -13.78 3.26
N THR A 125 -33.48 -14.21 4.38
CA THR A 125 -33.56 -15.62 4.85
C THR A 125 -34.72 -15.88 5.81
N VAL A 126 -35.38 -14.84 6.30
CA VAL A 126 -36.54 -14.97 7.19
C VAL A 126 -37.82 -15.10 6.36
N LYS A 127 -38.28 -16.33 6.18
CA LYS A 127 -39.63 -16.63 5.67
C LYS A 127 -40.63 -16.23 6.77
N GLY A 128 -41.57 -15.34 6.43
CA GLY A 128 -42.60 -14.83 7.35
C GLY A 128 -43.50 -15.90 7.95
#